data_AF-A0A3M3AVN1-F1
#
_entry.id   AF-A0A3M3AVN1-F1
#
_cell.length_a   1.000
_cell.length_b   1.000
_cell.length_c   1.000
_cell.angle_alpha   90.00
_cell.angle_beta   90.00
_cell.angle_gamma   90.00
#
_symmetry.space_group_name_H-M   'P 1'
#
loop_
_entity.id
_entity.type
_entity.pdbx_description
1 polymer ?
#
loop_
_entity_poly.entity_id
_entity_poly.type
_entity_poly.pdbx_seq_one_letter_code
_entity_poly.pdbx_strand_id
1 'polypeptide(L)' 'RIEEWVYGPDNGMYQYLRFEGGRLVRIESKRRN' A
#
# COMPACT_ATOMS: atom_id res chain seq x y z
N ARG A 1 14.79 -7.04 -4.71
CA ARG A 1 13.54 -6.92 -5.49
C ARG A 1 12.56 -6.13 -4.64
N ILE A 2 11.99 -5.05 -5.18
CA ILE A 2 10.98 -4.22 -4.51
C ILE A 2 9.63 -4.62 -5.12
N GLU A 3 8.63 -4.83 -4.28
CA GLU A 3 7.28 -5.21 -4.70
C GLU A 3 6.27 -4.21 -4.11
N GLU A 4 5.46 -3.62 -4.98
CA GLU A 4 4.45 -2.63 -4.61
C GLU A 4 3.06 -3.22 -4.84
N TRP A 5 2.24 -3.18 -3.79
CA TRP A 5 0.86 -3.66 -3.81
C TRP A 5 -0.08 -2.49 -3.52
N VAL A 6 -1.08 -2.32 -4.38
CA VAL A 6 -2.12 -1.32 -4.20
C VAL A 6 -3.42 -2.04 -3.89
N TYR A 7 -3.93 -1.82 -2.69
CA TYR A 7 -5.27 -2.24 -2.32
C TYR A 7 -6.24 -1.12 -2.66
N GLY A 8 -7.18 -1.45 -3.56
CA GLY A 8 -8.24 -0.58 -4.06
C GLY A 8 -9.31 -0.31 -3.01
N PRO A 9 -10.14 0.72 -3.24
CA PRO A 9 -10.64 1.57 -2.16
C PRO A 9 -11.68 0.86 -1.30
N ASP A 10 -11.28 0.53 -0.06
CA ASP A 10 -12.23 0.18 0.99
C ASP A 10 -12.75 1.49 1.61
N ASN A 11 -14.04 1.78 1.46
CA ASN A 11 -14.66 3.01 1.96
C ASN A 11 -13.97 4.32 1.54
N GLY A 12 -13.38 4.36 0.33
CA GLY A 12 -12.67 5.53 -0.21
C GLY A 12 -11.22 5.71 0.27
N MET A 13 -10.68 4.72 0.99
CA MET A 13 -9.27 4.67 1.39
C MET A 13 -8.47 3.71 0.50
N TYR A 14 -7.39 4.22 -0.07
CA TYR A 14 -6.37 3.41 -0.74
C TYR A 14 -5.27 3.03 0.24
N GLN A 15 -4.81 1.78 0.18
CA GLN A 15 -3.63 1.34 0.91
C GLN A 15 -2.53 0.93 -0.06
N TYR A 16 -1.35 1.52 0.11
CA TYR A 16 -0.15 1.27 -0.66
C TYR A 16 0.82 0.53 0.25
N LEU A 17 1.09 -0.73 -0.06
CA LEU A 17 2.06 -1.56 0.66
C LEU A 17 3.31 -1.72 -0.18
N ARG A 18 4.47 -1.47 0.44
CA ARG A 18 5.77 -1.67 -0.19
C ARG A 18 6.54 -2.73 0.56
N PHE A 19 6.99 -3.74 -0.17
CA PHE A 19 7.81 -4.82 0.34
C PHE A 19 9.21 -4.75 -0.27
N GLU A 20 10.21 -5.02 0.55
CA GLU A 20 11.61 -5.14 0.13
C GLU A 20 12.14 -6.49 0.62
N GLY A 21 12.51 -7.37 -0.33
CA GLY A 21 13.06 -8.69 0.01
C GLY A 21 12.10 -9.58 0.82
N GLY A 22 10.78 -9.41 0.66
CA GLY A 22 9.76 -10.16 1.41
C GLY A 22 9.36 -9.54 2.75
N ARG A 23 9.93 -8.39 3.13
CA ARG A 23 9.54 -7.65 4.35
C ARG A 23 8.77 -6.39 4.01
N LEU A 24 7.65 -6.14 4.70
CA LEU A 24 6.90 -4.89 4.56
C LEU A 24 7.76 -3.75 5.11
N VAL A 25 8.12 -2.80 4.24
CA VAL A 25 8.96 -1.65 4.58
C VAL A 25 8.15 -0.35 4.71
N ARG A 26 7.00 -0.26 4.04
CA ARG A 26 6.15 0.94 4.09
C ARG A 26 4.69 0.58 3.86
N ILE A 27 3.81 1.21 4.64
CA ILE A 27 2.36 1.22 4.44
C ILE A 27 1.93 2.68 4.36
N GLU A 28 1.21 3.04 3.31
CA GLU A 28 0.68 4.38 3.10
C GLU A 28 -0.82 4.30 2.84
N SER A 29 -1.60 5.02 3.64
CA SER A 29 -3.06 5.04 3.50
C SER A 29 -3.48 6.41 2.98
N LYS A 30 -4.01 6.49 1.75
CA LYS A 30 -4.57 7.74 1.22
C LYS A 30 -6.07 7.65 1.10
N ARG A 31 -6.77 8.50 1.83
CA ARG A 31 -8.19 8.76 1.59
C ARG A 31 -8.31 9.76 0.45
N ARG A 32 -9.11 9.44 -0.57
CA ARG A 32 -9.50 10.44 -1.56
C ARG A 32 -10.60 11.29 -0.90
N ASN A 33 -10.25 12.49 -0.46
CA ASN A 33 -11.20 13.50 0.01
C ASN A 33 -11.75 14.28 -1.19
#